data_AF-A0A094F2E9-F1
#
_entry.id   AF-A0A094F2E9-F1
#
_cell.length_a   1.000
_cell.length_b   1.000
_cell.length_c   1.000
_cell.angle_alpha   90.00
_cell.angle_beta   90.00
_cell.angle_gamma   90.00
#
_symmetry.space_group_name_H-M   'P 1'
#
loop_
_entity.id
_entity.type
_entity.pdbx_description
1 polymer ?
#
loop_
_entity_poly.entity_id
_entity_poly.type
_entity_poly.pdbx_seq_one_letter_code
_entity_poly.pdbx_strand_id
1 'polypeptide(L)'
;MADKQTDSTAPQTASSPQGKIQPWRSFWPLQDESSARTFTEVNNASSENAAKYWYTLERGGLIAEQEKKLAVVMQKTFDNKPCYTIHFILYIGDNESNNRINTNDSMDLVPDMASASAEWDLCDEKITTPLKFLAPSPRWLTEKPFCLSIPLPEGQPRSNTITCTMPNSMVGNVRGMESLFQLDKNGFEFSSLPPLPRDLDFDDHAVFEAGYLQDMADFLKKKLKADAVFVFDYTRRCSVPPPEGLNKSEVRLPGTVAHIDQTPMAALGRAQLHLGENCEKYLKGRMQLINIWRPLIDVIEESPLAFCDSRTVSSADLVAADLVYPHHIGEKYDVLWGEDQRWYYLDKMRSDECVLIKMFDSQMDGRARGCPHQSFRHPATRANAPPRESLELRCMVFHSQAE
;
A
#
# COMPACT_ATOMS: atom_id res chain seq x y z
N MET A 1 18.72 -40.92 -44.89
CA MET A 1 19.79 -39.91 -44.85
C MET A 1 19.11 -38.63 -44.37
N ALA A 2 19.29 -38.32 -43.09
CA ALA A 2 20.14 -37.18 -42.67
C ALA A 2 19.54 -35.85 -43.16
N ASP A 3 18.49 -35.34 -42.54
CA ASP A 3 18.47 -34.67 -41.22
C ASP A 3 19.34 -33.42 -41.15
N LYS A 4 18.68 -32.26 -41.01
CA LYS A 4 19.21 -31.07 -40.34
C LYS A 4 18.13 -30.44 -39.47
N GLN A 5 17.98 -31.05 -38.31
CA GLN A 5 17.28 -30.50 -37.15
C GLN A 5 18.08 -29.32 -36.58
N THR A 6 17.41 -28.20 -36.31
CA THR A 6 17.95 -27.10 -35.49
C THR A 6 16.87 -26.60 -34.55
N ASP A 7 16.61 -27.37 -33.50
CA ASP A 7 15.76 -26.92 -32.40
C ASP A 7 16.40 -25.73 -31.68
N SER A 8 15.59 -24.69 -31.46
CA SER A 8 15.94 -23.52 -30.66
C SER A 8 14.96 -23.42 -29.48
N THR A 9 15.02 -24.41 -28.59
CA THR A 9 14.20 -24.48 -27.39
C THR A 9 14.61 -23.41 -26.38
N ALA A 10 13.90 -22.28 -26.38
CA ALA A 10 14.01 -21.29 -25.32
C ALA A 10 13.48 -21.88 -23.99
N PRO A 11 14.22 -21.73 -22.87
CA PRO A 11 13.78 -22.28 -21.59
C PRO A 11 12.59 -21.48 -21.05
N GLN A 12 11.57 -22.19 -20.58
CA GLN A 12 10.38 -21.59 -19.97
C GLN A 12 10.71 -21.01 -18.59
N THR A 13 10.48 -19.71 -18.40
CA THR A 13 10.51 -19.06 -17.08
C THR A 13 9.10 -19.00 -16.50
N ALA A 14 8.97 -19.23 -15.19
CA ALA A 14 7.68 -19.27 -14.51
C ALA A 14 6.99 -17.89 -14.50
N SER A 15 5.72 -17.83 -14.91
CA SER A 15 4.99 -16.57 -15.10
C SER A 15 4.24 -16.11 -13.86
N SER A 16 4.63 -14.95 -13.33
CA SER A 16 3.76 -14.08 -12.52
C SER A 16 2.65 -13.47 -13.41
N PRO A 17 1.51 -12.98 -12.86
CA PRO A 17 0.42 -12.43 -13.67
C PRO A 17 0.88 -11.24 -14.53
N GLN A 18 0.76 -11.40 -15.85
CA GLN A 18 1.27 -10.50 -16.90
C GLN A 18 2.81 -10.39 -16.92
N GLY A 19 3.45 -10.90 -17.98
CA GLY A 19 4.91 -10.99 -18.15
C GLY A 19 5.63 -9.67 -18.41
N LYS A 20 5.40 -8.64 -17.59
CA LYS A 20 6.14 -7.38 -17.62
C LYS A 20 7.50 -7.54 -16.97
N ILE A 21 8.50 -6.85 -17.50
CA ILE A 21 9.85 -6.79 -16.92
C ILE A 21 9.78 -6.02 -15.59
N GLN A 22 10.43 -6.54 -14.55
CA GLN A 22 10.68 -5.85 -13.27
C GLN A 22 12.12 -5.29 -13.30
N PRO A 23 12.36 -4.04 -13.73
CA PRO A 23 13.72 -3.63 -14.13
C PRO A 23 14.70 -3.59 -12.96
N TRP A 24 14.20 -3.33 -11.74
CA TRP A 24 15.00 -3.29 -10.51
C TRP A 24 15.73 -4.61 -10.21
N ARG A 25 15.24 -5.75 -10.71
CA ARG A 25 15.90 -7.07 -10.57
C ARG A 25 17.26 -7.15 -11.29
N SER A 26 17.55 -6.22 -12.20
CA SER A 26 18.87 -6.08 -12.81
C SER A 26 19.87 -5.30 -11.94
N PHE A 27 19.39 -4.50 -10.99
CA PHE A 27 20.20 -3.77 -10.03
C PHE A 27 20.36 -4.53 -8.70
N TRP A 28 19.41 -5.41 -8.37
CA TRP A 28 19.40 -6.22 -7.15
C TRP A 28 19.19 -7.71 -7.48
N PRO A 29 20.26 -8.53 -7.55
CA PRO A 29 20.16 -9.93 -7.93
C PRO A 29 19.52 -10.80 -6.82
N LEU A 30 18.88 -11.89 -7.24
CA LEU A 30 17.97 -12.75 -6.46
C LEU A 30 18.54 -13.42 -5.19
N GLN A 31 19.84 -13.32 -4.88
CA GLN A 31 20.40 -14.05 -3.72
C GLN A 31 19.78 -13.60 -2.39
N ASP A 32 19.39 -12.34 -2.26
CA ASP A 32 18.75 -11.82 -1.04
C ASP A 32 17.26 -12.17 -0.88
N GLU A 33 16.56 -12.70 -1.91
CA GLU A 33 15.21 -13.25 -1.70
C GLU A 33 15.21 -14.49 -0.78
N SER A 34 16.39 -15.02 -0.45
CA SER A 34 16.57 -16.05 0.58
C SER A 34 16.71 -15.47 2.00
N SER A 35 17.29 -14.29 2.18
CA SER A 35 17.49 -13.66 3.51
C SER A 35 16.19 -13.05 4.04
N ALA A 36 15.32 -12.57 3.14
CA ALA A 36 13.92 -12.25 3.41
C ALA A 36 13.12 -13.43 4.03
N ARG A 37 13.60 -14.68 3.88
CA ARG A 37 13.00 -15.88 4.49
C ARG A 37 13.60 -16.28 5.83
N THR A 38 14.67 -15.64 6.32
CA THR A 38 15.16 -15.84 7.70
C THR A 38 14.28 -15.09 8.70
N PHE A 39 13.04 -15.60 8.83
CA PHE A 39 11.91 -15.02 9.54
C PHE A 39 11.92 -15.20 11.07
N THR A 40 12.90 -15.97 11.56
CA THR A 40 12.85 -16.64 12.87
C THR A 40 12.85 -15.67 14.05
N GLU A 41 13.49 -14.50 13.93
CA GLU A 41 13.54 -13.53 15.04
C GLU A 41 12.19 -12.83 15.29
N VAL A 42 11.43 -12.52 14.23
CA VAL A 42 10.12 -11.84 14.37
C VAL A 42 9.07 -12.80 14.92
N ASN A 43 9.08 -14.07 14.49
CA ASN A 43 8.19 -15.10 15.05
C ASN A 43 8.52 -15.48 16.51
N ASN A 44 9.75 -15.20 16.96
CA ASN A 44 10.20 -15.46 18.34
C ASN A 44 10.09 -14.22 19.25
N ALA A 45 9.74 -13.04 18.72
CA ALA A 45 9.50 -11.85 19.51
C ALA A 45 8.22 -12.01 20.36
N SER A 46 8.16 -11.36 21.53
CA SER A 46 6.88 -11.21 22.23
C SER A 46 5.92 -10.37 21.36
N SER A 47 4.62 -10.58 21.52
CA SER A 47 3.58 -9.81 20.81
C SER A 47 3.73 -8.29 21.01
N GLU A 48 4.32 -7.87 22.13
CA GLU A 48 4.63 -6.49 22.51
C GLU A 48 5.79 -5.86 21.71
N ASN A 49 6.54 -6.63 20.92
CA ASN A 49 7.65 -6.13 20.09
C ASN A 49 7.46 -6.41 18.60
N ALA A 50 6.59 -7.35 18.23
CA ALA A 50 6.39 -7.75 16.83
C ALA A 50 5.93 -6.58 15.93
N ALA A 51 5.01 -5.72 16.42
CA ALA A 51 4.54 -4.56 15.67
C ALA A 51 5.65 -3.51 15.47
N LYS A 52 6.46 -3.20 16.50
CA LYS A 52 7.66 -2.37 16.40
C LYS A 52 8.70 -2.88 15.40
N TYR A 53 8.91 -4.20 15.33
CA TYR A 53 9.77 -4.80 14.30
C TYR A 53 9.19 -4.60 12.89
N TRP A 54 7.90 -4.89 12.69
CA TRP A 54 7.23 -4.67 11.40
C TRP A 54 7.28 -3.20 10.98
N TYR A 55 6.91 -2.27 11.86
CA TYR A 55 7.00 -0.82 11.68
C TYR A 55 8.38 -0.36 11.18
N THR A 56 9.45 -0.93 11.73
CA THR A 56 10.84 -0.62 11.35
C THR A 56 11.15 -1.12 9.93
N LEU A 57 10.79 -2.37 9.64
CA LEU A 57 11.00 -3.02 8.35
C LEU A 57 10.18 -2.35 7.23
N GLU A 58 8.92 -1.99 7.47
CA GLU A 58 8.03 -1.23 6.56
C GLU A 58 8.50 0.22 6.29
N ARG A 59 9.50 0.67 7.03
CA ARG A 59 10.19 1.95 6.82
C ARG A 59 11.49 1.83 6.05
N GLY A 60 11.84 0.63 5.58
CA GLY A 60 13.14 0.34 4.95
C GLY A 60 14.29 0.28 5.95
N GLY A 61 13.97 0.28 7.25
CA GLY A 61 14.93 -0.02 8.29
C GLY A 61 15.32 -1.50 8.25
N LEU A 62 16.47 -1.80 8.84
CA LEU A 62 17.01 -3.14 8.98
C LEU A 62 17.18 -3.44 10.46
N ILE A 63 16.96 -4.68 10.87
CA ILE A 63 17.40 -5.13 12.19
C ILE A 63 18.92 -5.36 12.19
N ALA A 64 19.58 -5.23 13.33
CA ALA A 64 21.05 -5.18 13.42
C ALA A 64 21.80 -6.43 12.90
N GLU A 65 21.12 -7.55 12.66
CA GLU A 65 21.70 -8.72 11.96
C GLU A 65 21.60 -8.57 10.43
N GLN A 66 20.49 -8.05 9.91
CA GLN A 66 20.33 -7.68 8.50
C GLN A 66 21.26 -6.53 8.10
N GLU A 67 21.48 -5.54 8.97
CA GLU A 67 22.48 -4.48 8.73
C GLU A 67 23.89 -5.07 8.53
N LYS A 68 24.27 -6.08 9.32
CA LYS A 68 25.56 -6.77 9.19
C LYS A 68 25.63 -7.59 7.91
N LYS A 69 24.57 -8.33 7.56
CA LYS A 69 24.47 -9.09 6.30
C LYS A 69 24.60 -8.15 5.10
N LEU A 70 23.86 -7.05 5.09
CA LEU A 70 23.94 -6.04 4.03
C LEU A 70 25.31 -5.35 3.99
N ALA A 71 25.91 -5.03 5.14
CA ALA A 71 27.24 -4.44 5.21
C ALA A 71 28.35 -5.41 4.73
N VAL A 72 28.07 -6.72 4.61
CA VAL A 72 28.93 -7.69 3.92
C VAL A 72 28.66 -7.71 2.41
N VAL A 73 27.39 -7.60 1.97
CA VAL A 73 27.03 -7.51 0.54
C VAL A 73 27.50 -6.19 -0.11
N MET A 74 27.43 -5.07 0.61
CA MET A 74 27.79 -3.73 0.13
C MET A 74 29.29 -3.36 0.29
N GLN A 75 30.18 -4.31 0.53
CA GLN A 75 31.61 -3.98 0.76
C GLN A 75 32.26 -3.36 -0.49
N LYS A 76 33.03 -2.29 -0.27
CA LYS A 76 33.80 -1.56 -1.29
C LYS A 76 34.84 -2.52 -1.89
N THR A 77 34.82 -2.96 -3.14
CA THR A 77 34.48 -2.27 -4.39
C THR A 77 34.20 -3.29 -5.51
N PHE A 78 33.57 -2.82 -6.57
CA PHE A 78 34.13 -2.93 -7.92
C PHE A 78 33.70 -1.69 -8.73
N ASP A 79 34.44 -1.11 -9.67
CA ASP A 79 35.62 -1.60 -10.41
C ASP A 79 36.86 -1.90 -9.52
N ASN A 80 37.79 -2.75 -9.96
CA ASN A 80 38.14 -3.01 -11.36
C ASN A 80 37.44 -4.19 -12.12
N LYS A 81 36.35 -4.82 -11.60
CA LYS A 81 35.12 -5.19 -12.39
C LYS A 81 33.97 -5.89 -11.62
N PRO A 82 32.72 -5.38 -11.63
CA PRO A 82 31.57 -5.96 -10.89
C PRO A 82 31.17 -7.41 -11.23
N CYS A 83 30.46 -8.05 -10.29
CA CYS A 83 30.17 -9.48 -10.24
C CYS A 83 28.99 -9.95 -11.13
N TYR A 84 29.05 -9.73 -12.44
CA TYR A 84 28.14 -10.35 -13.41
C TYR A 84 28.89 -11.03 -14.57
N THR A 85 29.50 -12.17 -14.26
CA THR A 85 30.21 -13.03 -15.22
C THR A 85 29.98 -14.52 -14.95
N ILE A 86 28.98 -15.10 -15.64
CA ILE A 86 29.04 -16.36 -16.43
C ILE A 86 27.62 -16.68 -16.94
N HIS A 87 27.51 -17.29 -18.13
CA HIS A 87 26.25 -17.65 -18.78
C HIS A 87 25.69 -19.01 -18.32
N PHE A 88 24.37 -19.16 -18.48
CA PHE A 88 23.52 -20.37 -18.52
C PHE A 88 24.17 -21.78 -18.58
N ILE A 89 23.54 -22.74 -17.88
CA ILE A 89 23.11 -24.07 -18.39
C ILE A 89 22.06 -24.70 -17.42
N LEU A 90 21.42 -25.82 -17.81
CA LEU A 90 20.07 -26.31 -17.38
C LEU A 90 20.04 -27.54 -16.42
N TYR A 91 18.81 -27.93 -16.00
CA TYR A 91 18.35 -29.22 -15.41
C TYR A 91 18.70 -29.48 -13.91
N ILE A 92 17.93 -30.17 -13.04
CA ILE A 92 16.66 -30.98 -13.01
C ILE A 92 15.90 -30.59 -11.68
N GLY A 93 14.59 -30.72 -11.42
CA GLY A 93 13.36 -31.16 -12.15
C GLY A 93 12.15 -31.37 -11.19
N ASP A 94 11.25 -32.31 -11.53
CA ASP A 94 9.92 -32.63 -10.91
C ASP A 94 9.92 -32.89 -9.37
N ASN A 95 8.89 -32.51 -8.58
CA ASN A 95 7.56 -33.17 -8.61
C ASN A 95 6.38 -32.41 -7.92
N GLU A 96 5.17 -32.90 -8.21
CA GLU A 96 3.80 -32.58 -7.72
C GLU A 96 3.60 -31.72 -6.45
N SER A 97 2.73 -30.70 -6.48
CA SER A 97 1.26 -30.92 -6.44
C SER A 97 0.46 -29.69 -6.89
N ASN A 98 -0.60 -29.88 -7.69
CA ASN A 98 -1.48 -28.80 -8.17
C ASN A 98 -2.70 -28.62 -7.26
N ASN A 99 -2.88 -27.40 -6.73
CA ASN A 99 -4.19 -26.93 -6.30
C ASN A 99 -4.44 -25.55 -6.92
N ARG A 100 -4.84 -25.53 -8.20
CA ARG A 100 -5.03 -24.30 -8.98
C ARG A 100 -6.40 -23.69 -8.71
N ILE A 101 -6.43 -22.63 -7.90
CA ILE A 101 -7.50 -21.65 -7.96
C ILE A 101 -7.36 -20.90 -9.30
N ASN A 102 -8.42 -20.88 -10.11
CA ASN A 102 -8.43 -20.10 -11.35
C ASN A 102 -8.45 -18.61 -11.00
N THR A 103 -7.38 -17.88 -11.36
CA THR A 103 -7.30 -16.42 -11.25
C THR A 103 -7.68 -15.69 -12.54
N ASN A 104 -8.03 -16.43 -13.60
CA ASN A 104 -8.51 -15.90 -14.88
C ASN A 104 -10.04 -15.88 -14.94
N ASP A 105 -10.66 -15.01 -14.16
CA ASP A 105 -12.01 -14.50 -14.44
C ASP A 105 -11.99 -12.98 -14.31
N SER A 106 -11.54 -12.32 -15.39
CA SER A 106 -11.67 -10.88 -15.57
C SER A 106 -13.12 -10.57 -15.96
N MET A 107 -14.04 -10.67 -15.00
CA MET A 107 -15.23 -9.82 -15.05
C MET A 107 -14.74 -8.38 -14.94
N ASP A 108 -14.84 -7.64 -16.04
CA ASP A 108 -14.62 -6.20 -16.02
C ASP A 108 -15.59 -5.59 -15.00
N LEU A 109 -15.04 -4.99 -13.95
CA LEU A 109 -15.81 -4.23 -12.96
C LEU A 109 -16.31 -2.95 -13.63
N VAL A 110 -17.43 -3.07 -14.34
CA VAL A 110 -18.11 -1.95 -15.00
C VAL A 110 -18.42 -0.89 -13.94
N PRO A 111 -17.85 0.32 -14.03
CA PRO A 111 -18.07 1.38 -13.04
C PRO A 111 -19.57 1.72 -12.93
N ASP A 112 -20.13 1.73 -11.72
CA ASP A 112 -21.50 2.22 -11.47
C ASP A 112 -21.53 3.75 -11.46
N MET A 113 -21.31 4.30 -12.66
CA MET A 113 -21.34 5.73 -12.93
C MET A 113 -22.72 6.34 -12.67
N ALA A 114 -23.80 5.55 -12.70
CA ALA A 114 -25.16 6.05 -12.52
C ALA A 114 -25.41 6.46 -11.06
N SER A 115 -25.15 5.56 -10.09
CA SER A 115 -25.31 5.92 -8.67
C SER A 115 -24.22 6.88 -8.19
N ALA A 116 -22.99 6.75 -8.70
CA ALA A 116 -21.89 7.62 -8.32
C ALA A 116 -22.04 9.07 -8.84
N SER A 117 -22.60 9.27 -10.05
CA SER A 117 -22.86 10.63 -10.56
C SER A 117 -24.02 11.30 -9.83
N ALA A 118 -25.07 10.56 -9.48
CA ALA A 118 -26.17 11.10 -8.68
C ALA A 118 -25.69 11.58 -7.29
N GLU A 119 -24.79 10.83 -6.64
CA GLU A 119 -24.18 11.24 -5.36
C GLU A 119 -23.18 12.40 -5.53
N TRP A 120 -22.47 12.48 -6.67
CA TRP A 120 -21.61 13.61 -7.00
C TRP A 120 -22.40 14.90 -7.18
N ASP A 121 -23.56 14.85 -7.82
CA ASP A 121 -24.38 16.03 -8.07
C ASP A 121 -25.04 16.59 -6.80
N LEU A 122 -25.26 15.76 -5.77
CA LEU A 122 -25.69 16.20 -4.43
C LEU A 122 -24.63 17.02 -3.66
N CYS A 123 -23.36 16.94 -4.05
CA CYS A 123 -22.26 17.59 -3.35
C CYS A 123 -22.13 19.06 -3.78
N ASP A 124 -22.90 19.97 -3.18
CA ASP A 124 -22.96 21.39 -3.57
C ASP A 124 -21.58 22.08 -3.58
N GLU A 125 -20.76 21.88 -2.54
CA GLU A 125 -19.41 22.44 -2.47
C GLU A 125 -18.39 21.54 -3.17
N LYS A 126 -17.92 21.98 -4.34
CA LYS A 126 -16.80 21.37 -5.06
C LYS A 126 -15.67 22.38 -5.23
N ILE A 127 -14.46 22.01 -4.84
CA ILE A 127 -13.24 22.83 -5.02
C ILE A 127 -12.46 22.38 -6.25
N THR A 128 -11.69 23.31 -6.84
CA THR A 128 -10.71 23.01 -7.90
C THR A 128 -9.31 23.04 -7.30
N THR A 129 -8.53 21.97 -7.48
CA THR A 129 -7.18 21.83 -6.90
C THR A 129 -6.28 20.93 -7.77
N PRO A 130 -4.95 21.11 -7.73
CA PRO A 130 -4.02 20.16 -8.33
C PRO A 130 -4.06 18.79 -7.63
N LEU A 131 -4.36 17.73 -8.39
CA LEU A 131 -4.17 16.33 -8.00
C LEU A 131 -3.05 15.71 -8.85
N LYS A 132 -2.37 14.67 -8.35
CA LYS A 132 -1.17 14.10 -8.98
C LYS A 132 -1.28 12.59 -9.12
N PHE A 133 -0.90 12.10 -10.30
CA PHE A 133 -1.18 10.75 -10.77
C PHE A 133 0.08 10.13 -11.38
N LEU A 134 0.03 8.83 -11.65
CA LEU A 134 0.96 8.20 -12.58
C LEU A 134 0.83 8.87 -13.97
N ALA A 135 1.96 9.24 -14.58
CA ALA A 135 1.94 9.75 -15.95
C ALA A 135 1.66 8.60 -16.94
N PRO A 136 0.69 8.74 -17.87
CA PRO A 136 0.48 7.75 -18.93
C PRO A 136 1.75 7.50 -19.73
N SER A 137 2.12 6.22 -19.91
CA SER A 137 3.30 5.84 -20.69
C SER A 137 3.14 4.45 -21.30
N PRO A 138 3.49 4.24 -22.59
CA PRO A 138 3.58 2.90 -23.18
C PRO A 138 4.53 1.96 -22.42
N ARG A 139 5.49 2.50 -21.65
CA ARG A 139 6.36 1.73 -20.75
C ARG A 139 5.57 0.80 -19.83
N TRP A 140 4.41 1.24 -19.31
CA TRP A 140 3.63 0.46 -18.34
C TRP A 140 2.97 -0.79 -18.95
N LEU A 141 3.06 -0.98 -20.27
CA LEU A 141 2.64 -2.21 -20.95
C LEU A 141 3.71 -3.31 -20.86
N THR A 142 5.01 -2.95 -20.82
CA THR A 142 6.15 -3.87 -20.92
C THR A 142 7.04 -3.90 -19.69
N GLU A 143 7.11 -2.81 -18.92
CA GLU A 143 7.82 -2.68 -17.65
C GLU A 143 6.83 -2.42 -16.52
N LYS A 144 7.15 -2.91 -15.32
CA LYS A 144 6.41 -2.59 -14.09
C LYS A 144 6.99 -1.30 -13.45
N PRO A 145 6.17 -0.36 -12.98
CA PRO A 145 6.65 0.69 -12.09
C PRO A 145 7.17 0.07 -10.77
N PHE A 146 8.12 0.74 -10.11
CA PHE A 146 8.67 0.27 -8.83
C PHE A 146 9.09 1.42 -7.91
N CYS A 147 9.15 1.16 -6.61
CA CYS A 147 9.80 2.00 -5.60
C CYS A 147 10.71 1.14 -4.72
N LEU A 148 11.94 1.61 -4.49
CA LEU A 148 12.98 0.91 -3.75
C LEU A 148 13.15 1.54 -2.36
N SER A 149 12.62 0.85 -1.35
CA SER A 149 12.76 1.16 0.07
C SER A 149 13.94 0.40 0.73
N ILE A 150 14.96 0.07 -0.06
CA ILE A 150 16.22 -0.56 0.35
C ILE A 150 17.38 0.46 0.35
N PRO A 151 18.50 0.21 1.04
CA PRO A 151 19.73 0.97 0.83
C PRO A 151 20.25 0.77 -0.61
N LEU A 152 20.77 1.84 -1.22
CA LEU A 152 21.24 1.86 -2.60
C LEU A 152 22.57 2.62 -2.69
N PRO A 153 23.46 2.26 -3.65
CA PRO A 153 24.57 3.11 -4.05
C PRO A 153 24.12 4.51 -4.50
N GLU A 154 25.01 5.48 -4.39
CA GLU A 154 24.78 6.85 -4.84
C GLU A 154 24.45 6.90 -6.34
N GLY A 155 23.52 7.78 -6.74
CA GLY A 155 23.07 7.93 -8.12
C GLY A 155 22.07 6.87 -8.63
N GLN A 156 21.83 5.78 -7.90
CA GLN A 156 20.86 4.76 -8.32
C GLN A 156 19.40 5.25 -8.17
N PRO A 157 18.52 5.03 -9.16
CA PRO A 157 17.14 5.51 -9.12
C PRO A 157 16.30 4.69 -8.13
N ARG A 158 15.75 5.37 -7.10
CA ARG A 158 14.80 4.75 -6.17
C ARG A 158 13.44 4.38 -6.81
N SER A 159 13.16 4.85 -8.02
CA SER A 159 11.93 4.54 -8.75
C SER A 159 12.10 4.81 -10.24
N ASN A 160 11.35 4.09 -11.08
CA ASN A 160 11.13 4.44 -12.49
C ASN A 160 9.78 5.17 -12.72
N THR A 161 8.94 5.33 -11.68
CA THR A 161 7.62 6.00 -11.76
C THR A 161 7.78 7.47 -12.17
N ILE A 162 7.06 7.87 -13.22
CA ILE A 162 6.93 9.25 -13.67
C ILE A 162 5.54 9.73 -13.25
N THR A 163 5.41 10.93 -12.67
CA THR A 163 4.11 11.48 -12.25
C THR A 163 3.68 12.67 -13.09
N CYS A 164 2.39 12.79 -13.36
CA CYS A 164 1.77 13.99 -13.92
C CYS A 164 0.94 14.69 -12.84
N THR A 165 0.64 15.98 -13.04
CA THR A 165 -0.26 16.75 -12.17
C THR A 165 -1.38 17.33 -13.02
N MET A 166 -2.62 17.01 -12.66
CA MET A 166 -3.82 17.60 -13.25
C MET A 166 -4.16 18.86 -12.45
N PRO A 167 -3.99 20.07 -13.01
CA PRO A 167 -4.01 21.31 -12.21
C PRO A 167 -5.42 21.71 -11.74
N ASN A 168 -6.45 21.26 -12.47
CA ASN A 168 -7.84 21.69 -12.30
C ASN A 168 -8.76 20.50 -11.96
N SER A 169 -8.31 19.58 -11.11
CA SER A 169 -9.17 18.48 -10.65
C SER A 169 -10.24 19.00 -9.70
N MET A 170 -11.49 18.64 -9.94
CA MET A 170 -12.61 18.91 -9.04
C MET A 170 -12.60 17.90 -7.89
N VAL A 171 -12.80 18.37 -6.65
CA VAL A 171 -12.90 17.53 -5.46
C VAL A 171 -14.11 18.00 -4.62
N GLY A 172 -15.03 17.08 -4.32
CA GLY A 172 -16.28 17.40 -3.59
C GLY A 172 -16.11 17.35 -2.07
N ASN A 173 -16.63 18.35 -1.35
CA ASN A 173 -16.66 18.35 0.11
C ASN A 173 -17.83 17.51 0.63
N VAL A 174 -17.55 16.50 1.45
CA VAL A 174 -18.56 15.58 2.02
C VAL A 174 -19.02 15.97 3.43
N ARG A 175 -18.62 17.15 3.92
CA ARG A 175 -18.98 17.67 5.23
C ARG A 175 -20.50 17.88 5.34
N GLY A 176 -21.14 17.20 6.29
CA GLY A 176 -22.61 17.15 6.43
C GLY A 176 -23.30 16.08 5.56
N MET A 177 -22.54 15.35 4.73
CA MET A 177 -23.00 14.26 3.86
C MET A 177 -22.31 12.93 4.17
N GLU A 178 -21.58 12.84 5.28
CA GLU A 178 -20.66 11.74 5.60
C GLU A 178 -21.35 10.37 5.61
N SER A 179 -22.63 10.31 5.96
CA SER A 179 -23.46 9.09 6.03
C SER A 179 -23.84 8.50 4.67
N LEU A 180 -23.62 9.22 3.56
CA LEU A 180 -23.80 8.70 2.21
C LEU A 180 -22.65 7.78 1.78
N PHE A 181 -21.49 7.87 2.44
CA PHE A 181 -20.26 7.18 2.05
C PHE A 181 -20.04 5.92 2.90
N GLN A 182 -19.80 4.78 2.26
CA GLN A 182 -19.74 3.46 2.91
C GLN A 182 -18.61 2.62 2.33
N LEU A 183 -17.90 1.86 3.18
CA LEU A 183 -16.71 1.09 2.79
C LEU A 183 -16.95 0.09 1.65
N ASP A 184 -18.12 -0.56 1.63
CA ASP A 184 -18.47 -1.55 0.61
C ASP A 184 -19.08 -0.94 -0.66
N LYS A 185 -19.43 0.36 -0.66
CA LYS A 185 -19.96 1.09 -1.83
C LYS A 185 -18.91 2.01 -2.47
N ASN A 186 -18.38 2.96 -1.72
CA ASN A 186 -17.46 4.01 -2.21
C ASN A 186 -15.98 3.64 -2.03
N GLY A 187 -15.69 2.60 -1.23
CA GLY A 187 -14.33 2.24 -0.83
C GLY A 187 -13.78 3.03 0.38
N PHE A 188 -14.52 4.02 0.87
CA PHE A 188 -14.19 4.80 2.06
C PHE A 188 -15.43 5.13 2.89
N GLU A 189 -15.25 5.40 4.18
CA GLU A 189 -16.32 5.70 5.14
C GLU A 189 -15.80 6.53 6.31
N PHE A 190 -16.55 7.53 6.76
CA PHE A 190 -16.18 8.35 7.92
C PHE A 190 -16.80 7.80 9.22
N SER A 191 -16.15 8.04 10.35
CA SER A 191 -16.67 7.66 11.68
C SER A 191 -16.08 8.53 12.78
N SER A 192 -16.77 8.64 13.90
CA SER A 192 -16.26 9.29 15.11
C SER A 192 -15.45 8.33 15.98
N LEU A 193 -14.41 8.85 16.62
CA LEU A 193 -13.61 8.16 17.64
C LEU A 193 -13.65 8.94 18.97
N PRO A 194 -13.49 8.28 20.12
CA PRO A 194 -13.16 8.97 21.37
C PRO A 194 -11.91 9.84 21.18
N PRO A 195 -11.80 11.02 21.83
CA PRO A 195 -10.60 11.87 21.75
C PRO A 195 -9.31 11.11 22.00
N LEU A 196 -8.19 11.57 21.40
CA LEU A 196 -6.88 10.96 21.62
C LEU A 196 -6.53 10.94 23.13
N PRO A 197 -5.96 9.84 23.67
CA PRO A 197 -5.41 9.83 25.01
C PRO A 197 -4.38 10.95 25.17
N ARG A 198 -4.40 11.64 26.33
CA ARG A 198 -3.53 12.82 26.59
C ARG A 198 -2.09 12.44 26.91
N ASP A 199 -1.93 11.17 27.22
CA ASP A 199 -0.76 10.40 27.61
C ASP A 199 -0.31 9.45 26.48
N LEU A 200 -0.83 9.65 25.25
CA LEU A 200 -0.41 8.92 24.06
C LEU A 200 0.99 9.36 23.61
N ASP A 201 2.00 8.76 24.22
CA ASP A 201 3.37 8.83 23.72
C ASP A 201 3.49 8.06 22.39
N PHE A 202 4.16 8.64 21.41
CA PHE A 202 4.40 8.04 20.09
C PHE A 202 5.84 7.50 19.95
N ASP A 203 6.72 7.86 20.88
CA ASP A 203 8.12 7.48 20.92
C ASP A 203 8.31 6.28 21.87
N ASP A 204 7.46 6.14 22.92
CA ASP A 204 7.23 4.86 23.61
C ASP A 204 6.29 3.95 22.80
N HIS A 205 6.88 3.31 21.79
CA HIS A 205 6.25 2.29 20.96
C HIS A 205 5.56 1.16 21.77
N ALA A 206 6.05 0.78 22.95
CA ALA A 206 5.49 -0.35 23.68
C ALA A 206 4.15 0.00 24.33
N VAL A 207 4.07 1.19 24.94
CA VAL A 207 2.81 1.73 25.49
C VAL A 207 1.81 2.04 24.37
N PHE A 208 2.28 2.62 23.26
CA PHE A 208 1.47 2.90 22.08
C PHE A 208 0.85 1.63 21.46
N GLU A 209 1.67 0.58 21.28
CA GLU A 209 1.25 -0.68 20.66
C GLU A 209 0.33 -1.51 21.57
N ALA A 210 0.59 -1.55 22.88
CA ALA A 210 -0.22 -2.29 23.84
C ALA A 210 -1.62 -1.68 24.09
N GLY A 211 -1.75 -0.36 24.01
CA GLY A 211 -3.02 0.35 24.20
C GLY A 211 -3.73 0.71 22.90
N TYR A 212 -3.21 1.73 22.19
CA TYR A 212 -3.96 2.41 21.14
C TYR A 212 -4.21 1.54 19.90
N LEU A 213 -3.28 0.65 19.54
CA LEU A 213 -3.50 -0.27 18.41
C LEU A 213 -4.58 -1.30 18.72
N GLN A 214 -4.69 -1.76 19.98
CA GLN A 214 -5.74 -2.68 20.41
C GLN A 214 -7.12 -1.99 20.42
N ASP A 215 -7.22 -0.78 20.97
CA ASP A 215 -8.45 0.04 20.92
C ASP A 215 -8.96 0.22 19.49
N MET A 216 -8.05 0.49 18.54
CA MET A 216 -8.41 0.68 17.13
C MET A 216 -8.74 -0.64 16.42
N ALA A 217 -8.11 -1.75 16.80
CA ALA A 217 -8.46 -3.09 16.32
C ALA A 217 -9.88 -3.49 16.78
N ASP A 218 -10.22 -3.30 18.06
CA ASP A 218 -11.54 -3.61 18.60
C ASP A 218 -12.64 -2.66 18.10
N PHE A 219 -12.31 -1.36 17.91
CA PHE A 219 -13.18 -0.42 17.20
C PHE A 219 -13.53 -0.93 15.80
N LEU A 220 -12.52 -1.28 14.99
CA LEU A 220 -12.71 -1.73 13.62
C LEU A 220 -13.44 -3.08 13.56
N LYS A 221 -13.10 -4.00 14.47
CA LYS A 221 -13.74 -5.30 14.62
C LYS A 221 -15.23 -5.15 14.90
N LYS A 222 -15.59 -4.31 15.88
CA LYS A 222 -16.98 -3.99 16.24
C LYS A 222 -17.73 -3.27 15.11
N LYS A 223 -17.07 -2.30 14.46
CA LYS A 223 -17.61 -1.51 13.34
C LYS A 223 -17.98 -2.38 12.14
N LEU A 224 -17.12 -3.33 11.77
CA LEU A 224 -17.29 -4.21 10.61
C LEU A 224 -17.95 -5.56 10.93
N LYS A 225 -18.19 -5.86 12.22
CA LYS A 225 -18.66 -7.17 12.73
C LYS A 225 -17.72 -8.34 12.36
N ALA A 226 -16.42 -8.06 12.31
CA ALA A 226 -15.40 -9.04 11.94
C ALA A 226 -15.06 -10.00 13.10
N ASP A 227 -14.52 -11.17 12.76
CA ASP A 227 -14.07 -12.17 13.73
C ASP A 227 -12.67 -11.87 14.27
N ALA A 228 -11.79 -11.36 13.41
CA ALA A 228 -10.44 -10.94 13.78
C ALA A 228 -10.02 -9.67 13.04
N VAL A 229 -9.25 -8.83 13.74
CA VAL A 229 -8.56 -7.66 13.19
C VAL A 229 -7.13 -7.68 13.71
N PHE A 230 -6.17 -7.41 12.83
CA PHE A 230 -4.75 -7.31 13.17
C PHE A 230 -4.18 -6.03 12.57
N VAL A 231 -3.69 -5.11 13.42
CA VAL A 231 -2.88 -3.97 12.95
C VAL A 231 -1.46 -4.46 12.68
N PHE A 232 -0.92 -4.20 11.49
CA PHE A 232 0.39 -4.73 11.07
C PHE A 232 1.43 -3.66 10.71
N ASP A 233 1.00 -2.42 10.48
CA ASP A 233 1.85 -1.25 10.28
C ASP A 233 1.13 0.02 10.75
N TYR A 234 1.90 1.04 11.11
CA TYR A 234 1.38 2.37 11.38
C TYR A 234 2.33 3.49 10.92
N THR A 235 1.76 4.53 10.31
CA THR A 235 2.49 5.68 9.78
C THR A 235 1.96 6.99 10.37
N ARG A 236 2.78 7.66 11.20
CA ARG A 236 2.62 9.09 11.50
C ARG A 236 3.13 9.90 10.31
N ARG A 237 2.38 10.93 9.92
CA ARG A 237 2.78 11.88 8.88
C ARG A 237 2.66 13.31 9.37
N CYS A 238 3.67 14.13 9.09
CA CYS A 238 3.66 15.58 9.35
C CYS A 238 3.87 16.34 8.03
N SER A 239 3.24 17.52 7.85
CA SER A 239 3.58 18.44 6.75
C SER A 239 4.96 19.09 6.92
N VAL A 240 5.47 19.23 8.15
CA VAL A 240 6.83 19.72 8.39
C VAL A 240 7.82 18.60 8.03
N PRO A 241 8.87 18.87 7.23
CA PRO A 241 9.97 17.93 7.06
C PRO A 241 10.66 17.63 8.40
N PRO A 242 11.19 16.41 8.62
CA PRO A 242 12.05 16.15 9.78
C PRO A 242 13.24 17.12 9.78
N PRO A 243 13.62 17.69 10.95
CA PRO A 243 14.83 18.48 11.12
C PRO A 243 16.09 17.82 10.55
N GLU A 244 17.05 18.62 10.10
CA GLU A 244 18.31 18.11 9.54
C GLU A 244 19.04 17.23 10.58
N GLY A 245 19.35 16.00 10.18
CA GLY A 245 20.01 14.99 11.02
C GLY A 245 19.08 13.92 11.61
N LEU A 246 17.76 14.14 11.66
CA LEU A 246 16.80 13.09 12.04
C LEU A 246 16.56 12.09 10.91
N ASN A 247 16.14 10.87 11.26
CA ASN A 247 16.04 9.79 10.28
C ASN A 247 14.78 9.95 9.43
N LYS A 248 14.92 9.93 8.10
CA LYS A 248 13.80 10.13 7.15
C LYS A 248 12.73 9.02 7.21
N SER A 249 13.00 7.96 7.97
CA SER A 249 12.05 6.90 8.32
C SER A 249 11.01 7.34 9.36
N GLU A 250 11.34 8.26 10.28
CA GLU A 250 10.53 8.58 11.46
C GLU A 250 9.31 9.45 11.13
N VAL A 251 9.54 10.60 10.50
CA VAL A 251 8.50 11.54 10.08
C VAL A 251 8.34 11.50 8.56
N ARG A 252 7.26 10.86 8.08
CA ARG A 252 6.92 10.79 6.65
C ARG A 252 6.08 12.00 6.22
N LEU A 253 6.37 12.58 5.06
CA LEU A 253 5.53 13.61 4.45
C LEU A 253 4.17 13.04 3.97
N PRO A 254 3.16 13.89 3.71
CA PRO A 254 1.90 13.47 3.09
C PRO A 254 2.13 12.77 1.73
N GLY A 255 1.40 11.67 1.49
CA GLY A 255 1.46 10.95 0.21
C GLY A 255 0.73 11.71 -0.89
N THR A 256 1.45 12.46 -1.73
CA THR A 256 0.86 13.38 -2.73
C THR A 256 0.77 12.77 -4.14
N VAL A 257 0.52 11.46 -4.27
CA VAL A 257 0.27 10.76 -5.54
C VAL A 257 -0.95 9.86 -5.33
N ALA A 258 -1.84 9.77 -6.33
CA ALA A 258 -2.96 8.83 -6.33
C ALA A 258 -2.48 7.38 -6.28
N HIS A 259 -2.88 6.64 -5.24
CA HIS A 259 -2.49 5.24 -5.04
C HIS A 259 -3.54 4.43 -4.27
N ILE A 260 -3.46 3.11 -4.37
CA ILE A 260 -4.04 2.14 -3.42
C ILE A 260 -2.86 1.35 -2.85
N ASP A 261 -2.70 1.28 -1.52
CA ASP A 261 -1.47 0.73 -0.90
C ASP A 261 -1.15 -0.71 -1.32
N GLN A 262 -2.15 -1.50 -1.69
CA GLN A 262 -2.04 -2.95 -1.87
C GLN A 262 -2.80 -3.39 -3.13
N THR A 263 -2.22 -4.33 -3.89
CA THR A 263 -2.93 -5.12 -4.89
C THR A 263 -3.41 -6.45 -4.29
N PRO A 264 -4.26 -7.25 -4.98
CA PRO A 264 -4.69 -8.56 -4.47
C PRO A 264 -3.53 -9.51 -4.12
N MET A 265 -2.46 -9.52 -4.92
CA MET A 265 -1.29 -10.36 -4.66
C MET A 265 -0.48 -9.87 -3.46
N ALA A 266 -0.30 -8.56 -3.31
CA ALA A 266 0.33 -8.00 -2.12
C ALA A 266 -0.50 -8.25 -0.86
N ALA A 267 -1.83 -8.13 -0.94
CA ALA A 267 -2.69 -8.34 0.22
C ALA A 267 -2.63 -9.77 0.75
N LEU A 268 -2.62 -10.78 -0.13
CA LEU A 268 -2.37 -12.17 0.26
C LEU A 268 -0.94 -12.35 0.80
N GLY A 269 0.04 -11.68 0.18
CA GLY A 269 1.42 -11.60 0.69
C GLY A 269 1.49 -11.05 2.11
N ARG A 270 0.71 -10.02 2.45
CA ARG A 270 0.61 -9.43 3.80
C ARG A 270 0.03 -10.41 4.82
N ALA A 271 -1.04 -11.12 4.49
CA ALA A 271 -1.56 -12.17 5.37
C ALA A 271 -0.49 -13.24 5.63
N GLN A 272 0.21 -13.69 4.59
CA GLN A 272 1.24 -14.72 4.75
C GLN A 272 2.47 -14.24 5.54
N LEU A 273 2.87 -12.97 5.34
CA LEU A 273 3.97 -12.31 6.03
C LEU A 273 3.67 -12.15 7.54
N HIS A 274 2.50 -11.62 7.88
CA HIS A 274 2.20 -11.22 9.26
C HIS A 274 1.52 -12.31 10.11
N LEU A 275 0.93 -13.36 9.50
CA LEU A 275 0.21 -14.42 10.23
C LEU A 275 0.92 -15.79 10.19
N GLY A 276 1.90 -15.98 9.29
CA GLY A 276 2.65 -17.23 9.17
C GLY A 276 1.75 -18.45 8.96
N GLU A 277 1.91 -19.48 9.80
CA GLU A 277 1.11 -20.71 9.77
C GLU A 277 -0.39 -20.48 10.04
N ASN A 278 -0.76 -19.39 10.73
CA ASN A 278 -2.17 -19.08 10.98
C ASN A 278 -2.90 -18.54 9.73
N CYS A 279 -2.16 -18.16 8.68
CA CYS A 279 -2.71 -17.55 7.45
C CYS A 279 -3.85 -18.39 6.83
N GLU A 280 -3.64 -19.71 6.66
CA GLU A 280 -4.63 -20.60 6.05
C GLU A 280 -5.96 -20.71 6.81
N LYS A 281 -5.94 -20.46 8.13
CA LYS A 281 -7.17 -20.45 8.94
C LYS A 281 -8.05 -19.26 8.56
N TYR A 282 -7.44 -18.09 8.35
CA TYR A 282 -8.13 -16.83 8.09
C TYR A 282 -8.50 -16.65 6.61
N LEU A 283 -7.65 -17.11 5.68
CA LEU A 283 -7.90 -17.01 4.23
C LEU A 283 -9.06 -17.88 3.70
N LYS A 284 -9.66 -18.74 4.53
CA LYS A 284 -10.92 -19.43 4.20
C LYS A 284 -12.10 -18.46 4.13
N GLY A 285 -12.06 -17.37 4.91
CA GLY A 285 -13.13 -16.39 5.01
C GLY A 285 -12.98 -15.19 4.06
N ARG A 286 -13.75 -14.13 4.31
CA ARG A 286 -13.54 -12.83 3.67
C ARG A 286 -12.35 -12.13 4.34
N MET A 287 -11.34 -11.78 3.55
CA MET A 287 -10.23 -10.92 3.95
C MET A 287 -10.45 -9.51 3.41
N GLN A 288 -10.17 -8.49 4.22
CA GLN A 288 -10.05 -7.10 3.79
C GLN A 288 -8.75 -6.50 4.32
N LEU A 289 -8.20 -5.51 3.60
CA LEU A 289 -7.22 -4.58 4.16
C LEU A 289 -7.85 -3.21 4.25
N ILE A 290 -7.92 -2.66 5.46
CA ILE A 290 -8.54 -1.36 5.76
C ILE A 290 -7.49 -0.48 6.46
N ASN A 291 -7.28 0.71 5.94
CA ASN A 291 -6.50 1.74 6.63
C ASN A 291 -7.46 2.57 7.52
N ILE A 292 -7.06 2.84 8.77
CA ILE A 292 -7.72 3.83 9.64
C ILE A 292 -6.85 5.08 9.62
N TRP A 293 -7.35 6.18 9.04
CA TRP A 293 -6.65 7.47 9.04
C TRP A 293 -7.34 8.45 9.97
N ARG A 294 -6.54 9.15 10.80
CA ARG A 294 -7.01 10.05 11.87
C ARG A 294 -6.11 11.29 12.00
N PRO A 295 -6.66 12.50 12.19
CA PRO A 295 -5.90 13.67 12.61
C PRO A 295 -5.23 13.50 13.98
N LEU A 296 -4.02 14.05 14.14
CA LEU A 296 -3.35 14.20 15.45
C LEU A 296 -3.36 15.65 15.97
N ILE A 297 -3.97 16.56 15.22
CA ILE A 297 -4.25 17.96 15.59
C ILE A 297 -5.77 18.19 15.60
N ASP A 298 -6.20 19.25 16.28
CA ASP A 298 -7.62 19.60 16.47
C ASP A 298 -8.42 19.62 15.15
N VAL A 299 -7.86 20.23 14.09
CA VAL A 299 -8.48 20.41 12.78
C VAL A 299 -7.44 20.34 11.66
N ILE A 300 -7.74 19.59 10.59
CA ILE A 300 -6.96 19.54 9.35
C ILE A 300 -7.35 20.70 8.43
N GLU A 301 -6.50 21.72 8.33
CA GLU A 301 -6.62 22.85 7.37
C GLU A 301 -5.61 22.80 6.23
N GLU A 302 -4.48 22.12 6.42
CA GLU A 302 -3.47 21.87 5.40
C GLU A 302 -3.43 20.38 5.01
N SER A 303 -3.12 20.11 3.74
CA SER A 303 -2.87 18.77 3.21
C SER A 303 -3.95 17.70 3.53
N PRO A 304 -5.26 17.99 3.46
CA PRO A 304 -6.30 16.96 3.61
C PRO A 304 -6.09 15.79 2.62
N LEU A 305 -6.76 14.68 2.91
CA LEU A 305 -6.87 13.56 1.98
C LEU A 305 -8.04 13.78 1.02
N ALA A 306 -7.85 13.39 -0.24
CA ALA A 306 -8.90 13.12 -1.19
C ALA A 306 -8.98 11.62 -1.47
N PHE A 307 -10.20 11.12 -1.65
CA PHE A 307 -10.56 9.72 -1.88
C PHE A 307 -11.36 9.63 -3.17
N CYS A 308 -10.97 8.73 -4.09
CA CYS A 308 -11.76 8.45 -5.27
C CYS A 308 -12.82 7.39 -4.95
N ASP A 309 -14.05 7.62 -5.40
CA ASP A 309 -15.13 6.64 -5.27
C ASP A 309 -14.83 5.40 -6.13
N SER A 310 -14.71 4.23 -5.49
CA SER A 310 -14.39 2.97 -6.16
C SER A 310 -15.34 2.63 -7.32
N ARG A 311 -16.59 3.13 -7.33
CA ARG A 311 -17.54 2.96 -8.45
C ARG A 311 -17.18 3.75 -9.71
N THR A 312 -16.13 4.57 -9.66
CA THR A 312 -15.73 5.52 -10.73
C THR A 312 -14.29 5.33 -11.21
N VAL A 313 -13.66 4.23 -10.79
CA VAL A 313 -12.26 3.91 -11.07
C VAL A 313 -12.23 2.75 -12.05
N SER A 314 -11.62 2.94 -13.22
CA SER A 314 -11.45 1.86 -14.18
C SER A 314 -10.35 0.90 -13.73
N SER A 315 -10.48 -0.40 -14.03
CA SER A 315 -9.36 -1.35 -13.90
C SER A 315 -8.15 -0.94 -14.75
N ALA A 316 -8.39 -0.21 -15.85
CA ALA A 316 -7.35 0.37 -16.70
C ALA A 316 -6.59 1.55 -16.06
N ASP A 317 -7.17 2.20 -15.04
CA ASP A 317 -6.51 3.30 -14.32
C ASP A 317 -5.44 2.77 -13.33
N LEU A 318 -5.49 1.49 -12.99
CA LEU A 318 -4.74 0.89 -11.89
C LEU A 318 -3.49 0.14 -12.38
N VAL A 319 -2.32 0.77 -12.30
CA VAL A 319 -1.05 0.15 -12.70
C VAL A 319 -0.35 -0.44 -11.48
N ALA A 320 -0.24 -1.76 -11.45
CA ALA A 320 0.44 -2.48 -10.38
C ALA A 320 1.94 -2.15 -10.35
N ALA A 321 2.45 -1.70 -9.20
CA ALA A 321 3.80 -1.18 -9.00
C ALA A 321 4.49 -1.88 -7.82
N ASP A 322 5.74 -2.33 -8.00
CA ASP A 322 6.51 -2.99 -6.94
C ASP A 322 6.88 -2.02 -5.81
N LEU A 323 6.76 -2.48 -4.57
CA LEU A 323 7.35 -1.84 -3.39
C LEU A 323 8.41 -2.78 -2.80
N VAL A 324 9.67 -2.54 -3.13
CA VAL A 324 10.78 -3.40 -2.72
C VAL A 324 11.32 -2.95 -1.37
N TYR A 325 11.14 -3.78 -0.35
CA TYR A 325 11.73 -3.63 0.98
C TYR A 325 12.80 -4.72 1.19
N PRO A 326 13.67 -4.61 2.22
CA PRO A 326 14.71 -5.61 2.45
C PRO A 326 14.17 -7.00 2.82
N HIS A 327 12.98 -7.03 3.41
CA HIS A 327 12.35 -8.23 3.98
C HIS A 327 11.15 -8.77 3.17
N HIS A 328 10.59 -7.98 2.26
CA HIS A 328 9.53 -8.44 1.36
C HIS A 328 9.43 -7.58 0.09
N ILE A 329 8.82 -8.14 -0.95
CA ILE A 329 8.40 -7.40 -2.14
C ILE A 329 6.89 -7.22 -2.04
N GLY A 330 6.46 -6.00 -1.72
CA GLY A 330 5.07 -5.59 -1.78
C GLY A 330 4.67 -5.12 -3.18
N GLU A 331 3.39 -4.84 -3.37
CA GLU A 331 2.84 -4.30 -4.62
C GLU A 331 1.67 -3.37 -4.30
N LYS A 332 1.66 -2.18 -4.89
CA LYS A 332 0.58 -1.19 -4.79
C LYS A 332 -0.04 -0.94 -6.16
N TYR A 333 -1.16 -0.23 -6.22
CA TYR A 333 -1.56 0.42 -7.47
C TYR A 333 -1.08 1.88 -7.49
N ASP A 334 -0.27 2.24 -8.48
CA ASP A 334 -0.09 3.62 -8.92
C ASP A 334 -1.23 3.96 -9.89
N VAL A 335 -1.89 5.09 -9.69
CA VAL A 335 -3.19 5.40 -10.33
C VAL A 335 -3.01 6.44 -11.42
N LEU A 336 -3.46 6.12 -12.64
CA LEU A 336 -3.59 7.04 -13.76
C LEU A 336 -4.80 7.97 -13.55
N TRP A 337 -4.79 9.13 -14.21
CA TRP A 337 -5.96 10.01 -14.25
C TRP A 337 -6.97 9.53 -15.29
N GLY A 338 -8.25 9.54 -14.92
CA GLY A 338 -9.39 9.32 -15.82
C GLY A 338 -10.49 10.36 -15.59
N GLU A 339 -11.25 10.70 -16.65
CA GLU A 339 -12.29 11.75 -16.63
C GLU A 339 -13.52 11.38 -15.79
N ASP A 340 -13.79 10.08 -15.63
CA ASP A 340 -14.93 9.56 -14.85
C ASP A 340 -14.69 9.52 -13.35
N GLN A 341 -13.44 9.63 -12.89
CA GLN A 341 -13.09 9.57 -11.47
C GLN A 341 -13.79 10.69 -10.67
N ARG A 342 -14.42 10.33 -9.54
CA ARG A 342 -15.07 11.28 -8.62
C ARG A 342 -14.32 11.31 -7.29
N TRP A 343 -13.58 12.40 -7.08
CA TRP A 343 -12.71 12.60 -5.94
C TRP A 343 -13.41 13.43 -4.84
N TYR A 344 -13.39 12.95 -3.61
CA TYR A 344 -14.07 13.54 -2.45
C TYR A 344 -13.09 13.85 -1.32
N TYR A 345 -13.37 14.85 -0.49
CA TYR A 345 -12.63 15.15 0.73
C TYR A 345 -13.58 15.57 1.86
N LEU A 346 -13.09 15.51 3.10
CA LEU A 346 -13.82 16.01 4.27
C LEU A 346 -13.16 17.30 4.78
N ASP A 347 -13.81 18.44 4.60
CA ASP A 347 -13.29 19.72 5.08
C ASP A 347 -13.20 19.77 6.62
N LYS A 348 -12.14 20.41 7.11
CA LYS A 348 -11.84 20.63 8.54
C LYS A 348 -12.02 19.36 9.38
N MET A 349 -11.50 18.24 8.88
CA MET A 349 -11.56 16.96 9.59
C MET A 349 -10.88 17.06 10.96
N ARG A 350 -11.56 16.63 12.02
CA ARG A 350 -11.17 16.88 13.42
C ARG A 350 -10.49 15.70 14.10
N SER A 351 -9.84 15.94 15.24
CA SER A 351 -9.21 14.88 16.05
C SER A 351 -10.18 13.82 16.59
N ASP A 352 -11.48 14.11 16.71
CA ASP A 352 -12.55 13.15 17.04
C ASP A 352 -13.12 12.39 15.83
N GLU A 353 -12.57 12.58 14.63
CA GLU A 353 -12.99 11.93 13.39
C GLU A 353 -11.91 11.00 12.84
N CYS A 354 -12.32 9.87 12.26
CA CYS A 354 -11.48 9.03 11.41
C CYS A 354 -12.16 8.74 10.08
N VAL A 355 -11.35 8.30 9.11
CA VAL A 355 -11.80 7.73 7.85
C VAL A 355 -11.24 6.33 7.73
N LEU A 356 -12.10 5.40 7.36
CA LEU A 356 -11.75 4.05 6.98
C LEU A 356 -11.57 4.04 5.46
N ILE A 357 -10.41 3.58 5.00
CA ILE A 357 -10.05 3.57 3.57
C ILE A 357 -9.74 2.13 3.17
N LYS A 358 -10.48 1.57 2.22
CA LYS A 358 -10.29 0.19 1.78
C LYS A 358 -9.10 0.08 0.83
N MET A 359 -8.12 -0.74 1.19
CA MET A 359 -6.97 -1.07 0.33
C MET A 359 -7.17 -2.40 -0.41
N PHE A 360 -7.91 -3.36 0.18
CA PHE A 360 -8.21 -4.65 -0.46
C PHE A 360 -9.54 -5.25 0.07
N ASP A 361 -10.20 -6.05 -0.78
CA ASP A 361 -11.27 -6.99 -0.40
C ASP A 361 -11.12 -8.29 -1.21
N SER A 362 -11.23 -9.45 -0.56
CA SER A 362 -11.26 -10.75 -1.24
C SER A 362 -12.61 -11.03 -1.90
N GLN A 363 -13.68 -10.36 -1.46
CA GLN A 363 -15.03 -10.56 -1.97
C GLN A 363 -15.20 -9.93 -3.37
N MET A 364 -15.89 -10.63 -4.28
CA MET A 364 -16.01 -10.29 -5.71
C MET A 364 -17.47 -10.24 -6.20
N ASP A 365 -18.35 -9.59 -5.44
CA ASP A 365 -19.79 -9.43 -5.71
C ASP A 365 -20.18 -7.98 -6.07
N GLY A 366 -19.28 -7.27 -6.76
CA GLY A 366 -19.49 -5.89 -7.21
C GLY A 366 -19.24 -4.81 -6.14
N ARG A 367 -19.06 -5.18 -4.87
CA ARG A 367 -18.69 -4.22 -3.82
C ARG A 367 -17.32 -3.57 -4.09
N ALA A 368 -17.10 -2.37 -3.57
CA ALA A 368 -15.82 -1.69 -3.64
C ALA A 368 -14.68 -2.57 -3.10
N ARG A 369 -13.58 -2.71 -3.85
CA ARG A 369 -12.43 -3.56 -3.48
C ARG A 369 -11.15 -2.79 -3.13
N GLY A 370 -11.07 -1.50 -3.47
CA GLY A 370 -9.94 -0.63 -3.18
C GLY A 370 -10.25 0.82 -3.55
N CYS A 371 -9.76 1.77 -2.76
CA CYS A 371 -10.02 3.21 -2.90
C CYS A 371 -8.71 3.96 -3.23
N PRO A 372 -8.58 4.53 -4.44
CA PRO A 372 -7.51 5.47 -4.76
C PRO A 372 -7.57 6.68 -3.83
N HIS A 373 -6.45 7.01 -3.19
CA HIS A 373 -6.38 8.15 -2.29
C HIS A 373 -5.06 8.91 -2.45
N GLN A 374 -5.07 10.18 -2.07
CA GLN A 374 -3.89 11.05 -2.07
C GLN A 374 -4.09 12.23 -1.11
N SER A 375 -3.00 12.86 -0.69
CA SER A 375 -3.05 14.17 -0.06
C SER A 375 -2.90 15.29 -1.09
N PHE A 376 -3.71 16.33 -0.96
CA PHE A 376 -3.70 17.50 -1.84
C PHE A 376 -3.63 18.80 -1.03
N ARG A 377 -3.15 19.89 -1.65
CA ARG A 377 -3.15 21.21 -0.98
C ARG A 377 -4.51 21.88 -1.17
N HIS A 378 -5.24 22.12 -0.08
CA HIS A 378 -6.53 22.80 -0.15
C HIS A 378 -6.34 24.26 -0.62
N PRO A 379 -7.13 24.76 -1.59
CA PRO A 379 -6.91 26.08 -2.18
C PRO A 379 -7.10 27.22 -1.17
N ALA A 380 -7.95 27.01 -0.15
CA ALA A 380 -8.18 27.97 0.94
C ALA A 380 -7.29 27.77 2.18
N THR A 381 -6.25 26.92 2.15
CA THR A 381 -5.32 26.79 3.29
C THR A 381 -4.65 28.13 3.58
N ARG A 382 -4.98 28.71 4.74
CA ARG A 382 -4.42 29.99 5.23
C ARG A 382 -2.92 29.89 5.48
N ALA A 383 -2.19 31.00 5.30
CA ALA A 383 -0.73 31.04 5.37
C ALA A 383 -0.12 30.69 6.75
N ASN A 384 -0.94 30.66 7.80
CA ASN A 384 -0.58 30.29 9.17
C ASN A 384 -1.40 29.08 9.69
N ALA A 385 -1.89 28.22 8.79
CA ALA A 385 -2.52 26.96 9.17
C ALA A 385 -1.51 26.09 9.95
N PRO A 386 -1.95 25.33 10.97
CA PRO A 386 -1.10 24.32 11.59
C PRO A 386 -0.64 23.32 10.52
N PRO A 387 0.64 22.92 10.52
CA PRO A 387 1.10 21.86 9.64
C PRO A 387 0.33 20.58 9.98
N ARG A 388 -0.09 19.85 8.95
CA ARG A 388 -0.89 18.65 9.14
C ARG A 388 -0.15 17.60 9.97
N GLU A 389 -0.74 17.11 11.05
CA GLU A 389 -0.33 15.85 11.66
C GLU A 389 -1.45 14.80 11.60
N SER A 390 -1.08 13.57 11.29
CA SER A 390 -2.02 12.47 11.09
C SER A 390 -1.40 11.11 11.36
N LEU A 391 -2.20 10.18 11.88
CA LEU A 391 -1.88 8.77 12.05
C LEU A 391 -2.66 7.92 11.04
N GLU A 392 -2.00 6.91 10.50
CA GLU A 392 -2.51 5.97 9.51
C GLU A 392 -2.18 4.55 9.99
N LEU A 393 -3.19 3.78 10.43
CA LEU A 393 -3.04 2.38 10.85
C LEU A 393 -3.42 1.46 9.70
N ARG A 394 -2.64 0.41 9.43
CA ARG A 394 -2.95 -0.61 8.40
C ARG A 394 -3.44 -1.88 9.06
N CYS A 395 -4.69 -2.27 8.76
CA CYS A 395 -5.38 -3.37 9.43
C CYS A 395 -5.74 -4.48 8.45
N MET A 396 -5.37 -5.72 8.78
CA MET A 396 -6.03 -6.91 8.24
C MET A 396 -7.35 -7.13 8.97
N VAL A 397 -8.42 -7.42 8.24
CA VAL A 397 -9.75 -7.72 8.77
C VAL A 397 -10.22 -9.05 8.20
N PHE A 398 -10.70 -9.95 9.05
CA PHE A 398 -11.16 -11.27 8.66
C PHE A 398 -12.56 -11.56 9.19
N HIS A 399 -13.41 -12.08 8.30
CA HIS A 399 -14.75 -12.59 8.59
C HIS A 399 -14.78 -14.06 8.20
N SER A 400 -15.20 -14.94 9.11
CA SER A 400 -15.43 -16.36 8.85
C SER A 400 -16.43 -16.59 7.72
N GLN A 401 -16.39 -17.78 7.09
CA GLN A 401 -17.55 -18.23 6.33
C GLN A 401 -18.69 -18.54 7.31
N ALA A 402 -19.92 -18.23 6.92
CA ALA A 402 -21.09 -18.81 7.58
C ALA A 402 -21.14 -20.32 7.28
N GLU A 403 -21.45 -21.13 8.30
CA GLU A 403 -21.67 -22.58 8.18
C GLU A 403 -23.02 -22.91 7.52
#